data_AF-A0A542CV09-F1
#
_entry.id   AF-A0A542CV09-F1
#
_cell.length_a   1.000
_cell.length_b   1.000
_cell.length_c   1.000
_cell.angle_alpha   90.00
_cell.angle_beta   90.00
_cell.angle_gamma   90.00
#
_symmetry.space_group_name_H-M   'P 1'
#
loop_
_entity.id
_entity.type
_entity.pdbx_description
1 polymer ?
#
loop_
_entity_poly.entity_id
_entity_poly.type
_entity_poly.pdbx_seq_one_letter_code
_entity_poly.pdbx_strand_id
1 'polypeptide(L)'
;MTTDLTSRVRDGDLDAYGHLFATHHADATRVARRYAGAQIDTDELVATAFDNTLTALLHGHGPGDTTFLPYLRVAMRRAAAQSLLRARH
;
A
#
# COMPACT_ATOMS: atom_id res chain seq x y z
N MET A 1 20.75 15.93 1.57
CA MET A 1 19.96 15.24 2.61
C MET A 1 18.78 14.60 1.91
N THR A 2 18.78 13.29 1.74
CA THR A 2 17.63 12.57 1.20
C THR A 2 16.48 12.71 2.19
N THR A 3 15.46 13.47 1.81
CA THR A 3 14.24 13.66 2.61
C THR A 3 13.56 12.31 2.75
N ASP A 4 13.62 11.70 3.94
CA ASP A 4 12.93 10.43 4.22
C ASP A 4 11.42 10.69 4.24
N LEU A 5 10.72 10.30 3.17
CA LEU A 5 9.29 10.54 3.01
C LEU A 5 8.51 9.77 4.06
N THR A 6 8.92 8.54 4.39
CA THR A 6 8.30 7.76 5.47
C THR A 6 8.30 8.46 6.82
N SER A 7 9.37 9.15 7.20
CA SER A 7 9.43 9.88 8.47
C SER A 7 8.45 11.04 8.49
N ARG A 8 8.33 11.79 7.38
CA ARG A 8 7.32 12.84 7.26
C ARG A 8 5.89 12.28 7.34
N VAL A 9 5.63 11.14 6.72
CA VAL A 9 4.31 10.47 6.81
C VAL A 9 4.00 10.05 8.26
N ARG A 10 4.99 9.58 9.01
CA ARG A 10 4.82 9.27 10.45
C ARG A 10 4.46 10.50 11.27
N ASP A 11 4.98 11.67 10.89
CA ASP A 11 4.63 12.95 11.52
C ASP A 11 3.27 13.50 11.04
N GLY A 12 2.55 12.76 10.19
CA GLY A 12 1.22 13.13 9.70
C GLY A 12 1.23 13.96 8.41
N ASP A 13 2.38 14.09 7.74
CA ASP A 13 2.50 14.81 6.46
C ASP A 13 1.88 13.99 5.31
N LEU A 14 0.63 14.32 4.97
CA LEU A 14 -0.10 13.68 3.88
C LEU A 14 0.44 14.05 2.49
N ASP A 15 1.11 15.18 2.33
CA ASP A 15 1.74 15.56 1.06
C ASP A 15 2.94 14.64 0.77
N ALA A 16 3.73 14.31 1.80
CA ALA A 16 4.79 13.32 1.69
C ALA A 16 4.24 11.93 1.33
N TYR A 17 3.08 11.56 1.88
CA TYR A 17 2.40 10.31 1.52
C TYR A 17 1.94 10.34 0.05
N GLY A 18 1.39 11.45 -0.42
CA GLY A 18 0.99 11.62 -1.82
C GLY A 18 2.16 11.44 -2.80
N HIS A 19 3.34 11.97 -2.47
CA HIS A 19 4.53 11.81 -3.30
C HIS A 19 5.04 10.36 -3.31
N LEU A 20 5.04 9.71 -2.15
CA LEU A 20 5.43 8.31 -2.01
C LEU A 20 4.44 7.37 -2.72
N PHE A 21 3.15 7.69 -2.64
CA PHE A 21 2.08 7.03 -3.40
C PHE A 21 2.33 7.16 -4.91
N ALA A 22 2.46 8.38 -5.44
CA ALA A 22 2.64 8.61 -6.87
C ALA A 22 3.87 7.89 -7.44
N THR A 23 4.96 7.82 -6.64
CA THR A 23 6.20 7.13 -7.01
C THR A 23 6.00 5.62 -7.15
N HIS A 24 5.21 5.00 -6.28
CA HIS A 24 5.06 3.55 -6.22
C HIS A 24 3.78 3.01 -6.86
N HIS A 25 2.83 3.88 -7.20
CA HIS A 25 1.51 3.49 -7.71
C HIS A 25 1.59 2.61 -8.95
N ALA A 26 2.45 2.95 -9.92
CA ALA A 26 2.59 2.20 -11.17
C ALA A 26 3.11 0.77 -10.93
N ASP A 27 4.12 0.62 -10.07
CA ASP A 27 4.67 -0.69 -9.72
C ASP A 27 3.69 -1.52 -8.88
N ALA A 28 3.01 -0.88 -7.93
CA ALA A 28 1.98 -1.51 -7.10
C ALA A 28 0.84 -2.05 -7.98
N THR A 29 0.35 -1.25 -8.92
CA THR A 29 -0.69 -1.64 -9.88
C THR A 29 -0.25 -2.86 -10.70
N ARG A 30 0.99 -2.87 -11.20
CA ARG A 30 1.52 -4.01 -11.97
C ARG A 30 1.56 -5.30 -11.15
N VAL A 31 1.88 -5.20 -9.85
CA VAL A 31 1.89 -6.35 -8.94
C VAL A 31 0.46 -6.78 -8.60
N ALA A 32 -0.44 -5.82 -8.30
CA ALA A 32 -1.83 -6.07 -7.96
C ALA A 32 -2.57 -6.84 -9.06
N ARG A 33 -2.29 -6.55 -10.34
CA ARG A 33 -2.83 -7.31 -11.48
C ARG A 33 -2.53 -8.81 -11.47
N ARG A 34 -1.50 -9.25 -10.76
CA ARG A 34 -1.20 -10.69 -10.60
C ARG A 34 -2.12 -11.37 -9.60
N TYR A 35 -2.73 -10.60 -8.71
CA TYR A 35 -3.66 -11.06 -7.68
C TYR A 35 -5.11 -10.75 -8.03
N ALA A 36 -5.33 -9.69 -8.80
CA ALA A 36 -6.62 -9.37 -9.37
C ALA A 36 -7.08 -10.48 -10.32
N GLY A 37 -8.36 -10.78 -10.27
CA GLY A 37 -9.00 -11.82 -11.06
C GLY A 37 -10.49 -11.50 -11.20
N ALA A 38 -11.30 -12.45 -11.65
CA ALA A 38 -12.73 -12.21 -11.91
C ALA A 38 -13.53 -11.71 -10.69
N GLN A 39 -13.00 -11.88 -9.47
CA GLN A 39 -13.68 -11.50 -8.22
C GLN A 39 -13.03 -10.34 -7.47
N ILE A 40 -11.91 -9.78 -7.95
CA ILE A 40 -11.19 -8.71 -7.24
C ILE A 40 -10.80 -7.63 -8.24
N ASP A 41 -11.28 -6.42 -8.01
CA ASP A 41 -10.88 -5.25 -8.78
C ASP A 41 -9.42 -4.85 -8.45
N THR A 42 -8.66 -4.47 -9.47
CA THR A 42 -7.24 -4.11 -9.29
C THR A 42 -7.09 -2.83 -8.49
N ASP A 43 -7.91 -1.83 -8.76
CA ASP A 43 -7.81 -0.51 -8.15
C ASP A 43 -8.30 -0.57 -6.69
N GLU A 44 -9.35 -1.37 -6.41
CA GLU A 44 -9.78 -1.66 -5.04
C GLU A 44 -8.68 -2.35 -4.22
N LEU A 45 -7.99 -3.32 -4.82
CA LEU A 45 -6.89 -4.03 -4.16
C LEU A 45 -5.70 -3.11 -3.86
N VAL A 46 -5.35 -2.25 -4.82
CA VAL A 46 -4.29 -1.24 -4.65
C VAL A 46 -4.67 -0.27 -3.54
N ALA A 47 -5.88 0.32 -3.60
CA ALA A 47 -6.36 1.26 -2.59
C ALA A 47 -6.33 0.67 -1.18
N THR A 48 -6.82 -0.56 -1.01
CA THR A 48 -6.83 -1.25 0.29
C THR A 48 -5.42 -1.53 0.82
N ALA A 49 -4.48 -1.91 -0.06
CA ALA A 49 -3.10 -2.13 0.36
C ALA A 49 -2.41 -0.84 0.80
N PHE A 50 -2.69 0.27 0.10
CA PHE A 50 -2.17 1.59 0.44
C PHE A 50 -2.76 2.11 1.76
N ASP A 51 -4.06 1.97 1.98
CA ASP A 51 -4.74 2.41 3.21
C ASP A 51 -4.22 1.67 4.46
N ASN A 52 -4.05 0.35 4.35
CA ASN A 52 -3.42 -0.46 5.40
C ASN A 52 -1.98 -0.01 5.69
N THR A 53 -1.24 0.38 4.65
CA THR A 53 0.15 0.83 4.78
C THR A 53 0.23 2.24 5.39
N LEU A 54 -0.66 3.15 4.99
CA LEU A 54 -0.79 4.49 5.59
C LEU A 54 -1.11 4.36 7.07
N THR A 55 -2.10 3.53 7.39
CA THR A 55 -2.48 3.24 8.78
C THR A 55 -1.28 2.72 9.56
N ALA A 56 -0.53 1.75 9.04
CA ALA A 56 0.66 1.25 9.72
C ALA A 56 1.75 2.32 9.91
N LEU A 57 1.96 3.20 8.92
CA LEU A 57 2.91 4.30 9.01
C LEU A 57 2.48 5.33 10.06
N LEU A 58 1.21 5.74 10.08
CA LEU A 58 0.67 6.70 11.06
C LEU A 58 0.75 6.17 12.49
N HIS A 59 0.58 4.86 12.68
CA HIS A 59 0.76 4.25 14.00
C HIS A 59 2.23 4.06 14.38
N GLY A 60 3.20 4.36 13.50
CA GLY A 60 4.63 4.15 13.75
C GLY A 60 5.13 2.72 13.53
N HIS A 61 4.30 1.82 12.98
CA HIS A 61 4.60 0.39 12.76
C HIS A 61 4.91 0.07 11.28
N GLY A 62 5.12 1.10 10.46
CA GLY A 62 5.33 0.98 9.02
C GLY A 62 6.81 0.91 8.58
N PRO A 63 7.04 0.54 7.31
CA PRO A 63 8.38 0.44 6.71
C PRO A 63 9.10 1.80 6.65
N GLY A 64 10.41 1.79 6.41
CA GLY A 64 11.13 2.97 5.93
C GLY A 64 11.07 3.06 4.40
N ASP A 65 11.53 4.15 3.80
CA ASP A 65 11.44 4.39 2.35
C ASP A 65 11.96 3.20 1.52
N THR A 66 13.13 2.65 1.87
CA THR A 66 13.75 1.54 1.13
C THR A 66 13.00 0.21 1.28
N THR A 67 12.20 0.04 2.34
CA THR A 67 11.42 -1.19 2.60
C THR A 67 9.94 -1.05 2.27
N PHE A 68 9.54 0.08 1.68
CA PHE A 68 8.14 0.36 1.32
C PHE A 68 7.58 -0.63 0.30
N LEU A 69 8.26 -0.86 -0.82
CA LEU A 69 7.82 -1.79 -1.87
C LEU A 69 7.64 -3.24 -1.37
N PRO A 70 8.62 -3.84 -0.66
CA PRO A 70 8.45 -5.14 -0.02
C PRO A 70 7.26 -5.20 0.93
N TYR A 71 7.06 -4.17 1.74
CA TYR A 71 5.93 -4.09 2.67
C TYR A 71 4.59 -4.01 1.94
N LEU A 72 4.50 -3.16 0.91
CA LEU A 72 3.30 -2.99 0.10
C LEU A 72 2.88 -4.29 -0.59
N ARG A 73 3.84 -5.14 -1.01
CA ARG A 73 3.54 -6.48 -1.54
C ARG A 73 2.89 -7.39 -0.50
N VAL A 74 3.36 -7.35 0.75
CA VAL A 74 2.75 -8.11 1.85
C VAL A 74 1.34 -7.57 2.14
N ALA A 75 1.18 -6.25 2.18
CA ALA A 75 -0.13 -5.61 2.34
C ALA A 75 -1.11 -6.01 1.22
N MET A 76 -0.67 -5.98 -0.05
CA MET A 76 -1.47 -6.43 -1.20
C MET A 76 -1.89 -7.89 -1.08
N ARG A 77 -0.97 -8.80 -0.68
CA ARG A 77 -1.31 -10.21 -0.48
C ARG A 77 -2.38 -10.40 0.60
N ARG A 78 -2.30 -9.64 1.70
CA ARG A 78 -3.29 -9.66 2.79
C ARG A 78 -4.63 -9.09 2.34
N ALA A 79 -4.61 -7.97 1.61
CA ALA A 79 -5.80 -7.35 1.06
C ALA A 79 -6.53 -8.29 0.09
N ALA A 80 -5.81 -8.94 -0.83
CA ALA A 80 -6.40 -9.91 -1.75
C ALA A 80 -7.05 -11.09 -1.00
N ALA A 81 -6.39 -11.62 0.02
CA ALA A 81 -6.96 -12.69 0.85
C ALA A 81 -8.24 -12.22 1.59
N GLN A 82 -8.26 -10.99 2.09
CA GLN A 82 -9.43 -10.41 2.76
C GLN A 82 -10.60 -10.21 1.78
N SER A 83 -10.34 -9.71 0.58
CA SER A 83 -11.38 -9.53 -0.46
C SER A 83 -11.99 -10.86 -0.89
N LEU A 84 -11.18 -11.93 -1.02
CA LEU A 84 -11.69 -13.27 -1.32
C LEU A 84 -12.58 -13.85 -0.23
N LEU A 85 -12.32 -13.53 1.04
CA LEU A 85 -13.20 -13.95 2.15
C LEU A 85 -14.54 -13.22 2.09
N ARG A 86 -14.53 -11.92 1.75
CA ARG A 86 -15.74 -11.10 1.62
C ARG A 86 -16.61 -11.53 0.44
N ALA A 87 -16.02 -11.90 -0.69
CA ALA A 87 -16.77 -12.34 -1.88
C ALA A 87 -17.47 -13.70 -1.74
N ARG A 88 -17.26 -14.42 -0.63
CA ARG A 88 -17.88 -15.74 -0.35
C ARG A 88 -19.08 -15.66 0.58
N HIS A 89 -19.43 -14.47 1.06
CA HIS A 89 -20.61 -14.15 1.85
C HIS A 89 -21.64 -13.40 1.00
#